data_AF-A0A7X7HYS3-F1
#
_entry.id   AF-A0A7X7HYS3-F1
#
_cell.length_a   1.000
_cell.length_b   1.000
_cell.length_c   1.000
_cell.angle_alpha   90.00
_cell.angle_beta   90.00
_cell.angle_gamma   90.00
#
_symmetry.space_group_name_H-M   'P 1'
#
loop_
_entity.id
_entity.type
_entity.pdbx_description
1 polymer ?
#
loop_
_entity_poly.entity_id
_entity_poly.type
_entity_poly.pdbx_seq_one_letter_code
_entity_poly.pdbx_strand_id
1 'polypeptide(L)'
;MADTIKFKTIVDIVKKGLCQGCGICAGVCPQNAISIGIKDGIHCPSIKKSLCTSCGLCKKICPGLGVNLKKDPEKFLTSKSKLNDYYIGNYESIFAIYSNDREIRYNSVSGGAVTQFLIYLLDSKLIDGAIISKLDDNKPLEPVTFLATSRETIIAGKSSLYCPVYFQTCAKYHSLFCICYFSENRIVTKIMVFNTYN
;
A
#
# COMPACT_ATOMS: atom_id res chain seq x y z
N MET A 1 7.74 -1.49 30.27
CA MET A 1 9.00 -1.48 29.51
C MET A 1 8.78 -2.35 28.29
N ALA A 2 8.60 -1.77 27.10
CA ALA A 2 8.48 -2.56 25.87
C ALA A 2 9.91 -2.80 25.36
N ASP A 3 10.42 -4.02 25.54
CA ASP A 3 11.69 -4.43 24.96
C ASP A 3 11.66 -4.12 23.47
N THR A 4 12.59 -3.26 23.05
CA THR A 4 12.64 -2.81 21.67
C THR A 4 13.04 -4.00 20.82
N ILE A 5 12.08 -4.62 20.15
CA ILE A 5 12.31 -5.76 19.27
C ILE A 5 13.31 -5.33 18.20
N LYS A 6 14.58 -5.73 18.34
CA LYS A 6 15.63 -5.39 17.37
C LYS A 6 15.53 -6.35 16.18
N PHE A 7 15.33 -5.78 14.99
CA PHE A 7 15.40 -6.49 13.71
C PHE A 7 16.72 -6.13 13.03
N LYS A 8 17.56 -7.13 12.78
CA LYS A 8 18.83 -6.94 12.05
C LYS A 8 18.58 -6.93 10.55
N THR A 9 17.73 -7.83 10.07
CA THR A 9 17.39 -7.98 8.64
C THR A 9 15.89 -8.22 8.44
N ILE A 10 15.42 -8.11 7.19
CA ILE A 10 14.04 -8.51 6.84
C ILE A 10 13.77 -10.00 7.07
N VAL A 11 14.80 -10.86 7.10
CA VAL A 11 14.64 -12.28 7.45
C VAL A 11 14.22 -12.45 8.91
N ASP A 12 14.64 -11.55 9.80
CA ASP A 12 14.19 -11.58 11.19
C ASP A 12 12.71 -11.20 11.31
N ILE A 13 12.23 -10.32 10.44
CA ILE A 13 10.81 -9.93 10.36
C ILE A 13 9.97 -11.13 9.93
N VAL A 14 10.44 -11.89 8.93
CA VAL A 14 9.82 -13.15 8.49
C VAL A 14 9.79 -14.18 9.63
N LYS A 15 10.93 -14.41 10.30
CA LYS A 15 11.02 -15.37 11.41
C LYS A 15 10.09 -15.04 12.58
N LYS A 16 9.77 -13.77 12.78
CA LYS A 16 8.85 -13.29 13.83
C LYS A 16 7.38 -13.24 13.38
N GLY A 17 7.07 -13.69 12.16
CA GLY A 17 5.69 -13.72 11.64
C GLY A 17 5.12 -12.33 11.30
N LEU A 18 5.96 -11.32 11.14
CA LEU A 18 5.52 -9.94 10.87
C LEU A 18 5.55 -9.58 9.37
N CYS A 19 6.04 -10.48 8.53
CA CYS A 19 6.12 -10.26 7.09
C CYS A 19 4.73 -10.39 6.44
N GLN A 20 4.31 -9.34 5.75
CA GLN A 20 3.03 -9.28 5.03
C GLN A 20 3.11 -9.79 3.58
N GLY A 21 4.27 -10.28 3.15
CA GLY A 21 4.49 -10.75 1.78
C GLY A 21 4.37 -9.71 0.66
N CYS A 22 4.33 -8.41 0.98
CA CYS A 22 4.08 -7.34 0.00
C CYS A 22 5.15 -7.15 -1.10
N GLY A 23 6.36 -7.71 -0.97
CA GLY A 23 7.37 -7.62 -2.05
C GLY A 23 8.13 -6.31 -2.20
N ILE A 24 7.76 -5.26 -1.46
CA ILE A 24 8.39 -3.94 -1.61
C ILE A 24 9.90 -4.03 -1.38
N CYS A 25 10.34 -4.86 -0.42
CA CYS A 25 11.75 -5.09 -0.13
C CYS A 25 12.56 -5.58 -1.34
N ALA A 26 11.97 -6.40 -2.22
CA ALA A 26 12.61 -6.86 -3.43
C ALA A 26 12.69 -5.74 -4.46
N GLY A 27 11.60 -4.99 -4.65
CA GLY A 27 11.56 -3.94 -5.67
C GLY A 27 12.34 -2.67 -5.33
N VAL A 28 12.62 -2.38 -4.06
CA VAL A 28 13.52 -1.27 -3.67
C VAL A 28 15.00 -1.66 -3.62
N CYS A 29 15.35 -2.93 -3.83
CA CYS A 29 16.73 -3.39 -3.67
C CYS A 29 17.57 -2.99 -4.90
N PRO A 30 18.55 -2.08 -4.77
CA PRO A 30 19.34 -1.62 -5.93
C PRO A 30 20.24 -2.70 -6.52
N GLN A 31 20.54 -3.75 -5.74
CA GLN A 31 21.41 -4.85 -6.15
C GLN A 31 20.62 -6.07 -6.65
N ASN A 32 19.28 -5.99 -6.68
CA ASN A 32 18.40 -7.14 -6.95
C ASN A 32 18.78 -8.39 -6.11
N ALA A 33 19.24 -8.16 -4.87
CA ALA A 33 19.75 -9.21 -3.98
C ALA A 33 18.62 -9.97 -3.26
N ILE A 34 17.36 -9.59 -3.47
CA ILE A 34 16.19 -10.14 -2.77
C ILE A 34 15.26 -10.75 -3.81
N SER A 35 14.99 -12.04 -3.68
CA SER A 35 13.98 -12.77 -4.43
C SER A 35 12.82 -13.13 -3.51
N ILE A 36 11.62 -13.29 -4.07
CA ILE A 36 10.44 -13.66 -3.30
C ILE A 36 9.93 -15.00 -3.80
N GLY A 37 9.83 -15.95 -2.88
CA GLY A 37 9.24 -17.26 -3.11
C GLY A 37 7.97 -17.42 -2.30
N ILE A 38 7.19 -18.46 -2.60
CA ILE A 38 6.03 -18.83 -1.79
C ILE A 38 6.47 -19.88 -0.79
N LYS A 39 6.21 -19.64 0.49
CA LYS A 39 6.40 -20.61 1.57
C LYS A 39 5.12 -20.67 2.39
N ASP A 40 4.54 -21.85 2.53
CA ASP A 40 3.29 -22.08 3.28
C ASP A 40 2.13 -21.18 2.81
N GLY A 41 2.05 -20.92 1.50
CA GLY A 41 1.05 -20.02 0.89
C GLY A 41 1.33 -18.52 1.05
N ILE A 42 2.45 -18.15 1.68
CA ILE A 42 2.82 -16.74 1.94
C ILE A 42 4.04 -16.37 1.11
N HIS A 43 3.98 -15.21 0.44
CA HIS A 43 5.13 -14.62 -0.22
C HIS A 43 6.20 -14.25 0.82
N CYS A 44 7.38 -14.85 0.71
CA CYS A 44 8.48 -14.67 1.66
C CYS A 44 9.76 -14.22 0.93
N PRO A 45 10.44 -13.16 1.42
CA PRO A 45 11.71 -12.72 0.85
C PRO A 45 12.86 -13.65 1.26
N SER A 46 13.75 -13.92 0.31
CA SER A 46 15.05 -14.57 0.51
C SER A 46 16.17 -13.65 0.02
N ILE A 47 17.24 -13.53 0.80
CA ILE A 47 18.38 -12.65 0.48
C ILE A 47 19.55 -13.47 -0.06
N LYS A 48 20.02 -13.13 -1.26
CA LYS A 48 21.26 -13.64 -1.82
C LYS A 48 22.45 -12.84 -1.26
N LYS A 49 23.10 -13.40 -0.24
CA LYS A 49 24.18 -12.73 0.51
C LYS A 49 25.32 -12.21 -0.38
N SER A 50 25.65 -12.90 -1.47
CA SER A 50 26.74 -12.49 -2.37
C SER A 50 26.47 -11.17 -3.11
N LEU A 51 25.22 -10.74 -3.23
CA LEU A 51 24.84 -9.48 -3.89
C LEU A 51 24.47 -8.38 -2.87
N CYS A 52 24.26 -8.74 -1.59
CA CYS A 52 23.73 -7.82 -0.60
C CYS A 52 24.83 -6.94 -0.02
N THR A 53 24.70 -5.62 -0.19
CA THR A 53 25.61 -4.62 0.39
C THR A 53 25.24 -4.20 1.82
N SER A 54 24.20 -4.81 2.41
CA SER A 54 23.67 -4.45 3.73
C SER A 54 23.25 -2.97 3.89
N CYS A 55 22.81 -2.33 2.79
CA CYS A 55 22.42 -0.91 2.78
C CYS A 55 21.18 -0.56 3.66
N GLY A 56 20.39 -1.55 4.08
CA GLY A 56 19.26 -1.36 5.01
C GLY A 56 17.97 -0.78 4.42
N LEU A 57 17.93 -0.42 3.13
CA LEU A 57 16.73 0.13 2.46
C LEU A 57 15.50 -0.77 2.59
N CYS A 58 15.67 -2.08 2.38
CA CYS A 58 14.60 -3.07 2.49
C CYS A 58 13.95 -3.12 3.88
N LYS A 59 14.71 -2.82 4.93
CA LYS A 59 14.21 -2.72 6.30
C LYS A 59 13.51 -1.39 6.52
N LYS A 60 14.09 -0.28 6.06
CA LYS A 60 13.54 1.08 6.23
C LYS A 60 12.11 1.20 5.68
N ILE A 61 11.82 0.54 4.56
CA ILE A 61 10.51 0.58 3.90
C ILE A 61 9.53 -0.51 4.41
N CYS A 62 9.97 -1.43 5.27
CA CYS A 62 9.16 -2.60 5.62
C CYS A 62 8.02 -2.22 6.58
N PRO A 63 6.74 -2.41 6.18
CA PRO A 63 5.61 -2.12 7.06
C PRO A 63 5.54 -3.09 8.25
N GLY A 64 6.11 -4.30 8.12
CA GLY A 64 6.17 -5.29 9.19
C GLY A 64 6.98 -4.88 10.42
N LEU A 65 7.73 -3.77 10.35
CA LEU A 65 8.35 -3.17 11.55
C LEU A 65 7.33 -2.46 12.46
N GLY A 66 6.11 -2.25 11.96
CA GLY A 66 5.07 -1.53 12.64
C GLY A 66 5.27 -0.01 12.61
N VAL A 67 4.18 0.70 12.87
CA VAL A 67 4.14 2.14 13.08
C VAL A 67 3.76 2.42 14.53
N ASN A 68 4.40 3.42 15.15
CA ASN A 68 4.05 3.80 16.52
C ASN A 68 3.08 4.97 16.52
N LEU A 69 1.79 4.65 16.37
CA LEU A 69 0.72 5.65 16.30
C LEU A 69 0.58 6.48 17.59
N LYS A 70 1.02 5.96 18.74
CA LYS A 70 0.98 6.69 20.02
C LYS A 70 2.13 7.68 20.17
N LYS A 71 3.31 7.35 19.64
CA LYS A 71 4.51 8.19 19.77
C LYS A 71 4.62 9.26 18.70
N ASP A 72 4.17 8.95 17.48
CA ASP A 72 4.33 9.83 16.33
C ASP A 72 3.01 10.06 15.57
N PRO A 73 1.89 10.43 16.23
CA PRO A 73 0.61 10.62 15.55
C PRO A 73 0.68 11.70 14.48
N GLU A 74 1.45 12.77 14.68
CA GLU A 74 1.65 13.87 13.73
C GLU A 74 2.37 13.45 12.43
N LYS A 75 3.05 12.30 12.40
CA LYS A 75 3.60 11.75 11.15
C LYS A 75 2.51 11.22 10.23
N PHE A 76 1.33 10.95 10.75
CA PHE A 76 0.24 10.29 10.03
C PHE A 76 -1.04 11.12 9.99
N LEU A 77 -1.23 12.03 10.94
CA LEU A 77 -2.39 12.88 11.07
C LEU A 77 -1.98 14.34 10.81
N THR A 78 -2.52 14.93 9.74
CA THR A 78 -2.26 16.33 9.38
C THR A 78 -3.10 17.31 10.20
N SER A 79 -4.29 16.91 10.64
CA SER A 79 -5.09 17.67 11.59
C SER A 79 -4.86 17.17 13.02
N LYS A 80 -4.81 18.09 13.97
CA LYS A 80 -5.05 17.76 15.38
C LYS A 80 -6.53 17.40 15.50
N SER A 81 -6.93 16.21 15.03
CA SER A 81 -8.33 15.79 15.11
C SER A 81 -8.74 15.86 16.57
N LYS A 82 -9.83 16.56 16.86
CA LYS A 82 -10.32 16.71 18.24
C LYS A 82 -11.08 15.48 18.71
N LEU A 83 -11.45 14.60 17.78
CA LEU A 83 -12.21 13.40 18.05
C LEU A 83 -11.29 12.18 18.09
N ASN A 84 -11.49 11.39 19.14
CA ASN A 84 -10.82 10.13 19.37
C ASN A 84 -11.86 9.12 19.84
N ASP A 85 -11.89 7.96 19.20
CA ASP A 85 -12.67 6.80 19.65
C ASP A 85 -11.71 5.66 19.99
N TYR A 86 -12.06 4.85 20.99
CA TYR A 86 -11.21 3.77 21.48
C TYR A 86 -10.94 2.69 20.42
N TYR A 87 -11.93 2.38 19.58
CA TYR A 87 -11.86 1.33 18.57
C TYR A 87 -11.38 1.85 17.21
N ILE A 88 -11.83 3.05 16.82
CA ILE A 88 -11.55 3.63 15.50
C ILE A 88 -10.22 4.42 15.48
N GLY A 89 -9.84 4.99 16.63
CA GLY A 89 -8.70 5.89 16.75
C GLY A 89 -9.07 7.36 16.45
N ASN A 90 -8.11 8.11 15.91
CA ASN A 90 -8.27 9.53 15.60
C ASN A 90 -8.93 9.71 14.23
N TYR A 91 -9.98 10.53 14.15
CA TYR A 91 -10.68 10.86 12.92
C TYR A 91 -11.23 12.29 12.96
N GLU A 92 -11.43 12.91 11.80
CA GLU A 92 -12.07 14.23 11.69
C GLU A 92 -13.60 14.09 11.59
N SER A 93 -14.06 13.13 10.77
CA SER A 93 -15.47 12.90 10.46
C SER A 93 -15.67 11.52 9.84
N ILE A 94 -16.84 10.92 10.03
CA ILE A 94 -17.20 9.61 9.45
C ILE A 94 -18.44 9.79 8.58
N PHE A 95 -18.40 9.25 7.36
CA PHE A 95 -19.49 9.31 6.40
C PHE A 95 -19.77 7.95 5.79
N ALA A 96 -21.04 7.68 5.49
CA ALA A 96 -21.44 6.59 4.60
C ALA A 96 -21.61 7.16 3.19
N ILE A 97 -20.87 6.61 2.22
CA ILE A 97 -20.81 7.12 0.84
C ILE A 97 -20.92 6.01 -0.19
N TYR A 98 -21.40 6.35 -1.39
CA TYR A 98 -21.46 5.47 -2.56
C TYR A 98 -21.32 6.29 -3.85
N SER A 99 -21.06 5.63 -4.98
CA SER A 99 -20.93 6.31 -6.28
C SER A 99 -22.29 6.71 -6.87
N ASN A 100 -22.36 7.92 -7.44
CA ASN A 100 -23.50 8.37 -8.25
C ASN A 100 -23.51 7.75 -9.66
N ASP A 101 -22.37 7.20 -10.11
CA ASP A 101 -22.29 6.41 -11.33
C ASP A 101 -22.90 5.03 -11.06
N ARG A 102 -24.02 4.73 -11.73
CA ARG A 102 -24.76 3.48 -11.55
C ARG A 102 -23.93 2.25 -11.92
N GLU A 103 -23.14 2.33 -12.98
CA GLU A 103 -22.29 1.20 -13.40
C GLU A 103 -21.21 0.90 -12.37
N ILE A 104 -20.59 1.94 -11.80
CA ILE A 104 -19.61 1.76 -10.74
C ILE A 104 -20.28 1.25 -9.46
N ARG A 105 -21.42 1.83 -9.08
CA ARG A 105 -22.12 1.50 -7.83
C ARG A 105 -22.55 0.04 -7.78
N TYR A 106 -23.21 -0.45 -8.84
CA TYR A 106 -23.82 -1.78 -8.85
C TYR A 106 -22.85 -2.89 -9.28
N ASN A 107 -21.72 -2.56 -9.92
CA ASN A 107 -20.68 -3.54 -10.27
C ASN A 107 -19.46 -3.48 -9.33
N SER A 108 -19.62 -2.99 -8.10
CA SER A 108 -18.58 -2.95 -7.06
C SER A 108 -19.09 -3.58 -5.76
N VAL A 109 -18.18 -4.13 -4.94
CA VAL A 109 -18.52 -4.85 -3.70
C VAL A 109 -19.21 -3.97 -2.64
N SER A 110 -18.88 -2.69 -2.55
CA SER A 110 -19.35 -1.80 -1.46
C SER A 110 -19.78 -0.42 -1.96
N GLY A 111 -20.50 -0.36 -3.09
CA GLY A 111 -21.04 0.88 -3.64
C GLY A 111 -20.04 1.76 -4.41
N GLY A 112 -18.82 1.26 -4.64
CA GLY A 112 -17.85 1.86 -5.56
C GLY A 112 -17.27 3.20 -5.11
N ALA A 113 -17.34 3.53 -3.82
CA ALA A 113 -16.88 4.80 -3.28
C ALA A 113 -15.40 5.06 -3.55
N VAL A 114 -14.52 4.08 -3.29
CA VAL A 114 -13.07 4.18 -3.55
C VAL A 114 -12.77 4.39 -5.02
N THR A 115 -13.41 3.60 -5.91
CA THR A 115 -13.24 3.73 -7.36
C THR A 115 -13.67 5.12 -7.84
N GLN A 116 -14.82 5.60 -7.40
CA GLN A 116 -15.33 6.93 -7.76
C GLN A 116 -14.42 8.05 -7.22
N PHE A 117 -13.89 7.89 -6.01
CA PHE A 117 -12.96 8.84 -5.41
C PHE A 117 -11.65 8.93 -6.20
N LEU A 118 -11.06 7.80 -6.58
CA LEU A 118 -9.85 7.76 -7.41
C LEU A 118 -10.06 8.42 -8.78
N ILE A 119 -11.20 8.14 -9.42
CA ILE A 119 -11.58 8.79 -10.67
C ILE A 119 -11.67 10.30 -10.49
N TYR A 120 -12.35 10.77 -9.44
CA TYR A 120 -12.46 12.20 -9.16
C TYR A 120 -11.08 12.85 -8.96
N LEU A 121 -10.18 12.21 -8.21
CA LEU A 121 -8.83 12.72 -8.00
C LEU A 121 -8.05 12.80 -9.32
N LEU A 122 -8.19 11.80 -10.20
CA LEU A 122 -7.53 11.76 -11.51
C LEU A 122 -8.10 12.84 -12.44
N ASP A 123 -9.42 12.92 -12.57
CA ASP A 123 -10.12 13.89 -13.43
C ASP A 123 -9.86 15.34 -12.98
N SER A 124 -9.77 15.56 -11.66
CA SER A 124 -9.44 16.85 -11.06
C SER A 124 -7.94 17.17 -11.08
N LYS A 125 -7.11 16.28 -11.66
CA LYS A 125 -5.64 16.41 -11.73
C LYS A 125 -4.99 16.59 -10.35
N LEU A 126 -5.62 16.04 -9.31
CA LEU A 126 -5.08 15.97 -7.96
C LEU A 126 -4.12 14.80 -7.81
N ILE A 127 -4.22 13.79 -8.68
CA ILE A 127 -3.25 12.70 -8.84
C ILE A 127 -2.95 12.51 -10.32
N ASP A 128 -1.75 12.01 -10.63
CA ASP A 128 -1.38 11.61 -12.00
C ASP A 128 -1.66 10.12 -12.26
N GLY A 129 -1.89 9.35 -11.17
CA GLY A 129 -2.25 7.95 -11.24
C GLY A 129 -2.39 7.32 -9.86
N ALA A 130 -2.87 6.08 -9.82
CA ALA A 130 -3.07 5.31 -8.59
C ALA A 130 -2.49 3.90 -8.76
N ILE A 131 -1.86 3.38 -7.72
CA ILE A 131 -1.46 1.96 -7.70
C ILE A 131 -2.66 1.14 -7.25
N ILE A 132 -3.12 0.28 -8.16
CA ILE A 132 -4.31 -0.54 -7.99
C ILE A 132 -3.95 -2.00 -8.29
N SER A 133 -4.75 -2.90 -7.75
CA SER A 133 -4.63 -4.34 -7.97
C SER A 133 -5.85 -4.87 -8.71
N LYS A 134 -5.64 -5.84 -9.58
CA LYS A 134 -6.73 -6.66 -10.17
C LYS A 134 -6.30 -8.13 -10.25
N LEU A 135 -7.21 -9.03 -10.58
CA LEU A 135 -6.84 -10.39 -10.98
C LEU A 135 -6.28 -10.36 -12.40
N ASP A 136 -5.26 -11.16 -12.67
CA ASP A 136 -4.70 -11.31 -14.00
C ASP A 136 -5.74 -11.94 -14.94
N ASP A 137 -5.88 -11.38 -16.15
CA ASP A 137 -6.89 -11.80 -17.11
C ASP A 137 -6.60 -13.21 -17.67
N ASN A 138 -5.32 -13.61 -17.70
CA ASN A 138 -4.88 -14.94 -18.15
C ASN A 138 -4.71 -15.91 -16.97
N LYS A 139 -4.55 -15.39 -15.75
CA LYS A 139 -4.39 -16.17 -14.52
C LYS A 139 -5.33 -15.65 -13.43
N PRO A 140 -6.62 -16.05 -13.48
CA PRO A 140 -7.67 -15.45 -12.64
C PRO A 140 -7.49 -15.56 -11.12
N LEU A 141 -6.52 -16.34 -10.64
CA LEU A 141 -6.20 -16.50 -9.22
C LEU A 141 -4.95 -15.72 -8.79
N GLU A 142 -4.22 -15.11 -9.73
CA GLU A 142 -3.02 -14.32 -9.46
C GLU A 142 -3.37 -12.83 -9.44
N PRO A 143 -3.09 -12.10 -8.34
CA PRO A 143 -3.25 -10.66 -8.31
C PRO A 143 -2.08 -9.96 -9.01
N VAL A 144 -2.39 -8.93 -9.78
CA VAL A 144 -1.41 -8.05 -10.43
C VAL A 144 -1.59 -6.61 -9.96
N THR A 145 -0.47 -5.95 -9.63
CA THR A 145 -0.43 -4.54 -9.24
C THR A 145 0.11 -3.69 -10.39
N PHE A 146 -0.56 -2.58 -10.67
CA PHE A 146 -0.21 -1.69 -11.78
C PHE A 146 -0.52 -0.22 -11.45
N LEU A 147 0.08 0.69 -12.21
CA LEU A 147 -0.21 2.12 -12.15
C LEU A 147 -1.37 2.43 -13.10
N ALA A 148 -2.54 2.76 -12.54
CA ALA A 148 -3.70 3.22 -13.27
C ALA A 148 -3.60 4.73 -13.52
N THR A 149 -3.73 5.15 -14.78
CA THR A 149 -3.61 6.55 -15.22
C THR A 149 -4.82 7.02 -16.04
N SER A 150 -5.85 6.19 -16.13
CA SER A 150 -7.10 6.48 -16.84
C SER A 150 -8.30 5.95 -16.05
N ARG A 151 -9.49 6.49 -16.32
CA ARG A 151 -10.75 6.04 -15.73
C ARG A 151 -10.95 4.53 -15.93
N GLU A 152 -10.67 4.04 -17.13
CA GLU A 152 -10.84 2.63 -17.52
C GLU A 152 -9.92 1.73 -16.69
N THR A 153 -8.65 2.13 -16.54
CA THR A 153 -7.68 1.38 -15.73
C THR A 153 -8.01 1.39 -14.24
N ILE A 154 -8.64 2.46 -13.72
CA ILE A 154 -9.14 2.50 -12.34
C ILE A 154 -10.33 1.55 -12.16
N ILE A 155 -11.28 1.57 -13.09
CA ILE A 155 -12.47 0.70 -13.06
C ILE A 155 -12.07 -0.77 -13.17
N ALA A 156 -11.03 -1.10 -13.94
CA ALA A 156 -10.53 -2.47 -14.08
C ALA A 156 -10.04 -3.09 -12.77
N GLY A 157 -9.66 -2.28 -11.79
CA GLY A 157 -9.27 -2.72 -10.44
C GLY A 157 -10.35 -2.54 -9.37
N LYS A 158 -11.62 -2.36 -9.76
CA LYS A 158 -12.73 -2.31 -8.81
C LYS A 158 -12.92 -3.66 -8.10
N SER A 159 -13.64 -3.62 -6.98
CA SER A 159 -13.93 -4.78 -6.12
C SER A 159 -12.74 -5.26 -5.28
N SER A 160 -13.01 -6.17 -4.36
CA SER A 160 -12.05 -6.65 -3.37
C SER A 160 -11.31 -7.90 -3.86
N LEU A 161 -10.01 -7.96 -3.60
CA LEU A 161 -9.19 -9.16 -3.82
C LEU A 161 -8.96 -9.85 -2.47
N TYR A 162 -9.51 -11.06 -2.31
CA TYR A 162 -9.32 -11.86 -1.10
C TYR A 162 -8.13 -12.82 -1.24
N CYS A 163 -6.98 -12.28 -1.64
CA CYS A 163 -5.72 -13.01 -1.79
C CYS A 163 -4.52 -12.11 -1.47
N PRO A 164 -3.34 -12.68 -1.12
CA PRO A 164 -2.14 -11.90 -0.88
C PRO A 164 -1.72 -11.09 -2.12
N VAL A 165 -1.64 -9.77 -1.97
CA VAL A 165 -1.26 -8.86 -3.06
C VAL A 165 0.22 -8.51 -3.00
N TYR A 166 0.86 -8.50 -4.18
CA TYR A 166 2.28 -8.31 -4.33
C TYR A 166 2.63 -6.98 -5.04
N PHE A 167 3.39 -6.12 -4.37
CA PHE A 167 3.68 -4.74 -4.81
C PHE A 167 5.11 -4.54 -5.35
N GLN A 168 5.86 -5.62 -5.61
CA GLN A 168 7.25 -5.50 -6.09
C GLN A 168 7.38 -4.66 -7.36
N THR A 169 6.50 -4.85 -8.34
CA THR A 169 6.51 -4.11 -9.62
C THR A 169 6.25 -2.62 -9.42
N CYS A 170 5.51 -2.27 -8.37
CA CYS A 170 5.16 -0.90 -8.03
C CYS A 170 6.22 -0.21 -7.16
N ALA A 171 7.11 -0.96 -6.51
CA ALA A 171 8.17 -0.38 -5.69
C ALA A 171 9.17 0.47 -6.50
N LYS A 172 9.24 0.32 -7.83
CA LYS A 172 10.00 1.22 -8.72
C LYS A 172 9.46 2.66 -8.70
N TYR A 173 8.19 2.83 -8.36
CA TYR A 173 7.56 4.14 -8.16
C TYR A 173 7.83 4.69 -6.76
N HIS A 174 8.80 4.14 -6.02
CA HIS A 174 9.09 4.58 -4.65
C HIS A 174 9.45 6.05 -4.51
N SER A 175 10.15 6.61 -5.50
CA SER A 175 10.43 8.06 -5.56
C SER A 175 9.19 8.91 -5.86
N LEU A 176 8.07 8.28 -6.22
CA LEU A 176 6.78 8.89 -6.55
C LEU A 176 5.69 8.48 -5.54
N PHE A 177 6.02 7.72 -4.48
CA PHE A 177 5.11 7.47 -3.35
C PHE A 177 4.97 8.76 -2.53
N CYS A 178 4.28 9.75 -3.09
CA CYS A 178 3.50 10.64 -2.26
C CYS A 178 2.26 9.84 -1.83
N ILE A 179 2.37 9.16 -0.67
CA ILE A 179 1.18 9.06 0.19
C ILE A 179 0.65 10.49 0.22
N CYS A 180 -0.59 10.71 -0.25
CA CYS A 180 -1.15 12.04 -0.38
C CYS A 180 -1.29 12.66 1.01
N TYR A 181 -0.19 13.22 1.52
CA TYR A 181 -0.19 14.18 2.60
C TYR A 181 -0.65 15.48 1.96
N PHE A 182 -1.93 15.79 2.15
CA PHE A 182 -2.44 17.13 1.92
C PHE A 182 -1.84 18.05 3.00
N SER A 183 -0.59 18.44 2.79
CA SER A 183 0.13 19.47 3.53
C SER A 183 0.83 20.35 2.50
N GLU A 184 0.83 21.64 2.80
CA GLU A 184 0.88 22.77 1.88
C GLU A 184 2.05 22.79 0.88
N ASN A 185 1.73 23.13 -0.37
CA ASN A 185 2.60 23.76 -1.37
C ASN A 185 4.04 23.21 -1.55
N ARG A 186 4.17 22.05 -2.22
CA ARG A 186 5.20 21.78 -3.27
C ARG A 186 5.00 20.42 -3.97
N ILE A 187 5.33 20.40 -5.26
CA ILE A 187 5.19 19.38 -6.32
C ILE A 187 5.98 18.08 -6.03
N VAL A 188 5.43 16.88 -6.33
CA VAL A 188 5.97 15.75 -7.15
C VAL A 188 4.81 14.73 -7.32
N THR A 189 4.71 14.02 -8.45
CA THR A 189 3.68 13.01 -8.81
C THR A 189 2.95 12.36 -7.62
N LYS A 190 1.63 12.55 -7.52
CA LYS A 190 0.82 12.06 -6.41
C LYS A 190 0.26 10.68 -6.73
N ILE A 191 1.00 9.61 -6.42
CA ILE A 191 0.53 8.24 -6.63
C ILE A 191 -0.17 7.72 -5.36
N MET A 192 -1.49 7.53 -5.43
CA MET A 192 -2.26 6.98 -4.31
C MET A 192 -2.16 5.46 -4.28
N VAL A 193 -1.83 4.89 -3.12
CA VAL A 193 -1.85 3.44 -2.88
C VAL A 193 -3.04 3.14 -1.98
N PHE A 194 -4.04 2.43 -2.49
CA PHE A 194 -5.04 1.83 -1.64
C PHE A 194 -4.52 0.50 -1.12
N ASN A 195 -4.33 0.41 0.18
CA ASN A 195 -4.17 -0.86 0.86
C ASN A 195 -5.33 -1.01 1.83
N THR A 196 -6.37 -1.73 1.43
CA THR A 196 -7.44 -2.13 2.33
C THR A 196 -6.95 -3.36 3.09
N TYR A 197 -6.33 -3.15 4.25
CA TYR A 197 -6.20 -4.22 5.23
C TYR A 197 -7.24 -4.01 6.32
N ASN A 198 -8.07 -5.05 6.52
CA ASN A 198 -8.76 -5.33 7.77
C ASN A 198 -7.77 -5.89 8.78
#